data_AF-A0A161XKK6-F1
#
_entry.id   AF-A0A161XKK6-F1
#
_cell.length_a   1.000
_cell.length_b   1.000
_cell.length_c   1.000
_cell.angle_alpha   90.00
_cell.angle_beta   90.00
_cell.angle_gamma   90.00
#
_symmetry.space_group_name_H-M   'P 1'
#
loop_
_entity.id
_entity.type
_entity.pdbx_description
1 polymer ?
#
loop_
_entity_poly.entity_id
_entity_poly.type
_entity_poly.pdbx_seq_one_letter_code
_entity_poly.pdbx_strand_id
1 'polypeptide(L)'
;MPVPTAIPAGREQAPPALALERVLERIAEVREIGYATADEEFETGLVGVSAPVYGFRDGVLAAINVSAPKQRLGNRLRVAGEFTRTVADQRSAALDAARGRR
;
A
#
# COMPACT_ATOMS: atom_id res chain seq x y z
N MET A 1 5.87 18.58 -27.41
CA MET A 1 4.60 17.98 -26.96
C MET A 1 4.39 18.38 -25.51
N PRO A 2 3.35 19.15 -25.16
CA PRO A 2 3.10 19.46 -23.76
C PRO A 2 2.68 18.18 -23.02
N VAL A 3 3.27 17.95 -21.84
CA VAL A 3 2.85 16.90 -20.90
C VAL A 3 1.45 17.25 -20.40
N PRO A 4 0.45 16.34 -20.47
CA PRO A 4 -0.87 16.59 -19.91
C PRO A 4 -0.78 16.90 -18.41
N THR A 5 -1.19 18.10 -18.02
CA THR A 5 -1.13 18.63 -16.64
C THR A 5 -2.30 18.19 -15.76
N ALA A 6 -3.24 17.42 -16.30
CA ALA A 6 -4.43 16.97 -15.59
C ALA A 6 -4.44 15.45 -15.49
N ILE A 7 -4.42 14.94 -14.25
CA ILE A 7 -4.87 13.58 -13.98
C ILE A 7 -6.35 13.56 -14.36
N PRO A 8 -6.79 12.73 -15.33
CA PRO A 8 -8.20 12.66 -15.67
C PRO A 8 -8.96 12.26 -14.41
N ALA A 9 -10.04 13.00 -14.10
CA ALA A 9 -10.94 12.65 -13.01
C ALA A 9 -11.51 11.27 -13.31
N GLY A 10 -10.95 10.25 -12.66
CA GLY A 10 -11.52 8.91 -12.64
C GLY A 10 -12.96 9.02 -12.18
N ARG A 11 -13.86 8.26 -12.82
CA ARG A 11 -15.31 8.29 -12.57
C ARG A 11 -15.59 8.41 -11.06
N GLU A 12 -16.28 9.48 -10.70
CA GLU A 12 -16.65 9.84 -9.34
C GLU A 12 -17.71 8.88 -8.78
N GLN A 13 -17.29 7.67 -8.46
CA GLN A 13 -17.98 6.78 -7.54
C GLN A 13 -16.95 6.38 -6.50
N ALA A 14 -16.66 7.30 -5.59
CA ALA A 14 -15.85 6.93 -4.44
C ALA A 14 -16.65 5.89 -3.63
N PRO A 15 -16.12 4.67 -3.44
CA PRO A 15 -16.81 3.63 -2.68
C PRO A 15 -16.98 4.06 -1.20
N PRO A 16 -17.68 3.26 -0.38
CA PRO A 16 -17.94 3.56 1.04
C PRO A 16 -16.69 3.83 1.91
N ALA A 17 -15.47 3.72 1.39
CA ALA A 17 -14.22 4.06 2.07
C ALA A 17 -14.03 5.57 2.40
N LEU A 18 -14.97 6.46 2.04
CA LEU A 18 -14.83 7.91 2.27
C LEU A 18 -15.11 8.43 3.69
N ALA A 19 -15.62 7.63 4.63
CA ALA A 19 -15.79 8.13 6.00
C ALA A 19 -14.44 8.17 6.72
N LEU A 20 -14.11 9.32 7.29
CA LEU A 20 -12.85 9.55 7.99
C LEU A 20 -12.61 8.47 9.07
N GLU A 21 -13.65 8.06 9.78
CA GLU A 21 -13.60 7.04 10.82
C GLU A 21 -13.11 5.70 10.25
N ARG A 22 -13.64 5.28 9.10
CA ARG A 22 -13.23 4.02 8.44
C ARG A 22 -11.78 4.07 7.95
N VAL A 23 -11.36 5.24 7.45
CA VAL A 23 -9.95 5.45 7.05
C VAL A 23 -9.03 5.35 8.27
N LEU A 24 -9.41 5.96 9.40
CA LEU A 24 -8.63 5.91 10.64
C LEU A 24 -8.56 4.49 11.22
N GLU A 25 -9.66 3.74 11.21
CA GLU A 25 -9.70 2.33 11.61
C GLU A 25 -8.76 1.49 10.74
N ARG A 26 -8.77 1.70 9.41
CA ARG A 26 -7.86 1.02 8.48
C ARG A 26 -6.40 1.36 8.76
N ILE A 27 -6.09 2.63 9.06
CA ILE A 27 -4.74 3.04 9.43
C ILE A 27 -4.30 2.37 10.73
N ALA A 28 -5.19 2.26 11.72
CA ALA A 28 -4.90 1.57 12.97
C ALA A 28 -4.62 0.08 12.72
N GLU A 29 -5.44 -0.60 11.93
CA GLU A 29 -5.23 -1.99 11.53
C GLU A 29 -3.88 -2.19 10.82
N VAL A 30 -3.55 -1.31 9.86
CA VAL A 30 -2.27 -1.35 9.12
C VAL A 30 -1.08 -1.18 10.06
N ARG A 31 -1.20 -0.36 11.12
CA ARG A 31 -0.13 -0.21 12.13
C ARG A 31 0.07 -1.49 12.93
N GLU A 32 -1.00 -2.23 13.22
CA GLU A 32 -0.92 -3.50 13.95
C GLU A 32 -0.36 -4.64 13.08
N ILE A 33 -0.84 -4.79 11.84
CA ILE A 33 -0.50 -5.94 10.99
C ILE A 33 0.66 -5.68 10.03
N GLY A 34 1.00 -4.42 9.78
CA GLY A 34 2.14 -3.98 8.96
C GLY A 34 1.89 -3.98 7.45
N TYR A 35 0.64 -4.10 6.99
CA TYR A 35 0.27 -3.97 5.57
C TYR A 35 -1.21 -3.59 5.42
N ALA A 36 -1.56 -3.03 4.27
CA ALA A 36 -2.92 -2.74 3.83
C ALA A 36 -3.35 -3.70 2.72
N THR A 37 -4.64 -4.00 2.63
CA THR A 37 -5.24 -4.66 1.46
C THR A 37 -6.22 -3.72 0.78
N ALA A 38 -6.37 -3.86 -0.52
CA ALA A 38 -7.41 -3.20 -1.32
C ALA A 38 -8.15 -4.28 -2.11
N ASP A 39 -9.45 -4.44 -1.86
CA ASP A 39 -10.28 -5.44 -2.56
C ASP A 39 -11.33 -4.73 -3.42
N GLU A 40 -11.05 -4.60 -4.72
CA GLU A 40 -11.94 -3.96 -5.70
C GLU A 40 -12.30 -2.49 -5.36
N GLU A 41 -11.50 -1.84 -4.51
CA GLU A 41 -11.75 -0.47 -4.04
C GLU A 41 -11.43 0.60 -5.09
N PHE A 42 -10.50 0.30 -6.01
CA PHE A 42 -10.10 1.21 -7.08
C PHE A 42 -10.79 0.89 -8.40
N GLU A 43 -10.86 -0.39 -8.76
CA GLU A 43 -11.50 -0.89 -9.97
C GLU A 43 -12.06 -2.29 -9.69
N THR A 44 -13.26 -2.57 -10.19
CA THR A 44 -13.84 -3.92 -10.13
C THR A 44 -12.91 -4.93 -10.79
N GLY A 45 -12.66 -6.05 -10.13
CA GLY A 45 -11.74 -7.09 -10.57
C GLY A 45 -10.28 -6.84 -10.20
N LEU A 46 -9.91 -5.69 -9.63
CA LEU A 46 -8.55 -5.37 -9.20
C LEU A 46 -8.40 -5.51 -7.68
N VAL A 47 -7.37 -6.23 -7.24
CA VAL A 47 -7.03 -6.31 -5.81
C VAL A 47 -5.54 -6.05 -5.60
N GLY A 48 -5.17 -5.63 -4.40
CA GLY A 48 -3.78 -5.38 -4.08
C GLY A 48 -3.46 -5.40 -2.59
N VAL A 49 -2.17 -5.39 -2.31
CA VAL A 49 -1.61 -5.27 -0.97
C VAL A 49 -0.49 -4.24 -0.98
N SER A 50 -0.33 -3.50 0.12
CA SER A 50 0.76 -2.53 0.26
C SER A 50 1.38 -2.59 1.65
N ALA A 51 2.70 -2.49 1.74
CA ALA A 51 3.40 -2.38 3.03
C ALA A 51 4.31 -1.15 3.06
N PRO A 52 4.36 -0.42 4.19
CA PRO A 52 5.21 0.76 4.33
C PRO A 52 6.69 0.37 4.42
N VAL A 53 7.54 1.20 3.82
CA VAL A 53 8.99 1.17 4.01
C VAL A 53 9.36 2.34 4.91
N TYR A 54 9.94 2.04 6.07
CA TYR A 54 10.34 3.03 7.05
C TYR A 54 11.79 3.47 6.82
N GLY A 55 12.09 4.69 7.27
CA GLY A 55 13.47 5.14 7.46
C GLY A 55 13.77 5.44 8.92
N PHE A 56 15.03 5.71 9.22
CA PHE A 56 15.64 6.02 10.53
C PHE A 56 14.84 6.82 11.58
N ARG A 57 13.82 7.61 11.22
CA ARG A 57 12.99 8.37 12.18
C ARG A 57 11.58 7.79 12.34
N ASP A 58 11.43 6.49 12.09
CA ASP A 58 10.15 5.77 12.05
C ASP A 58 9.10 6.41 11.13
N GLY A 59 9.56 7.23 10.18
CA GLY A 59 8.74 7.84 9.16
C GLY A 59 8.62 6.92 7.96
N VAL A 60 7.41 6.79 7.43
CA VAL A 60 7.17 6.09 6.15
C VAL A 60 7.85 6.89 5.03
N LEU A 61 8.85 6.30 4.39
CA LEU A 61 9.59 6.91 3.27
C LEU A 61 9.05 6.48 1.91
N ALA A 62 8.52 5.26 1.84
CA ALA A 62 7.95 4.68 0.63
C ALA A 62 6.93 3.59 0.99
N ALA A 63 6.32 2.97 -0.01
CA ALA A 63 5.51 1.77 0.15
C ALA A 63 5.79 0.80 -1.00
N ILE A 64 5.76 -0.49 -0.72
CA ILE A 64 5.78 -1.55 -1.73
C ILE A 64 4.33 -1.94 -1.98
N ASN A 65 3.89 -1.87 -3.24
CA ASN A 65 2.56 -2.27 -3.68
C ASN A 65 2.64 -3.48 -4.61
N VAL A 66 1.73 -4.43 -4.42
CA VAL A 66 1.48 -5.54 -5.36
C VAL A 66 0.01 -5.50 -5.74
N SER A 67 -0.26 -5.39 -7.04
CA SER A 67 -1.62 -5.37 -7.59
C SER A 67 -1.80 -6.45 -8.66
N ALA A 68 -2.98 -7.07 -8.71
CA ALA A 68 -3.30 -8.13 -9.67
C ALA A 68 -4.82 -8.34 -9.84
N PRO A 69 -5.26 -9.04 -10.90
CA PRO A 69 -6.66 -9.45 -11.01
C PRO A 69 -7.12 -10.28 -9.81
N LYS A 70 -8.34 -10.04 -9.33
CA LYS A 70 -8.97 -10.73 -8.19
C LYS A 70 -8.93 -12.25 -8.33
N GLN A 71 -9.15 -12.74 -9.55
CA GLN A 71 -9.08 -14.17 -9.89
C GLN A 71 -7.74 -14.82 -9.51
N ARG A 72 -6.64 -14.05 -9.51
CA ARG A 72 -5.29 -14.54 -9.21
C ARG A 72 -4.87 -14.31 -7.77
N LEU A 73 -5.23 -13.16 -7.19
CA LEU A 73 -4.69 -12.70 -5.91
C LEU A 73 -5.72 -12.63 -4.77
N GLY A 74 -7.03 -12.61 -5.05
CA GLY A 74 -8.09 -12.36 -4.07
C GLY A 74 -8.05 -13.31 -2.87
N ASN A 75 -8.01 -14.63 -3.12
CA ASN A 75 -7.94 -15.63 -2.05
C ASN A 75 -6.56 -15.73 -1.37
N ARG A 76 -5.61 -14.87 -1.76
CA ARG A 76 -4.22 -14.86 -1.27
C ARG A 76 -3.81 -13.51 -0.69
N LEU A 77 -4.74 -12.57 -0.52
CA LEU A 77 -4.43 -11.22 -0.03
C LEU A 77 -3.68 -11.22 1.30
N ARG A 78 -4.08 -12.06 2.27
CA ARG A 78 -3.36 -12.19 3.54
C ARG A 78 -1.90 -12.61 3.36
N VAL A 79 -1.67 -13.72 2.63
CA VAL A 79 -0.32 -14.26 2.38
C VAL A 79 0.53 -13.28 1.58
N ALA A 80 -0.07 -12.62 0.58
CA ALA A 80 0.60 -11.59 -0.20
C ALA A 80 0.97 -10.36 0.65
N GLY A 81 0.09 -9.96 1.57
CA GLY A 81 0.33 -8.87 2.51
C GLY A 81 1.48 -9.17 3.47
N GLU A 82 1.48 -10.36 4.08
CA GLU A 82 2.57 -10.84 4.93
C GLU A 82 3.91 -10.84 4.19
N PHE A 83 3.94 -11.35 2.96
CA PHE A 83 5.15 -11.37 2.15
C PHE A 83 5.61 -9.96 1.76
N THR A 84 4.66 -9.09 1.38
CA THR A 84 4.94 -7.70 1.01
C THR A 84 5.54 -6.93 2.20
N ARG A 85 5.00 -7.15 3.40
CA ARG A 85 5.57 -6.63 4.65
C ARG A 85 7.02 -7.11 4.85
N THR A 86 7.28 -8.42 4.73
CA THR A 86 8.64 -8.94 4.86
C THR A 86 9.62 -8.28 3.88
N VAL A 87 9.21 -8.05 2.64
CA VAL A 87 10.05 -7.36 1.65
C VAL A 87 10.24 -5.88 2.02
N ALA A 88 9.20 -5.21 2.51
CA ALA A 88 9.27 -3.82 2.95
C ALA A 88 10.17 -3.64 4.18
N ASP A 89 10.13 -4.57 5.14
CA ASP A 89 11.01 -4.59 6.31
C ASP A 89 12.48 -4.73 5.89
N GLN A 90 12.76 -5.64 4.95
CA GLN A 90 14.11 -5.81 4.40
C GLN A 90 14.62 -4.54 3.71
N ARG A 91 13.74 -3.81 3.02
CA ARG A 91 14.09 -2.52 2.39
C ARG A 91 14.31 -1.43 3.44
N SER A 92 13.51 -1.39 4.48
CA SER A 92 13.68 -0.47 5.61
C SER A 92 15.05 -0.67 6.26
N ALA A 93 15.41 -1.92 6.59
CA ALA A 93 16.71 -2.26 7.17
C ALA A 93 17.91 -1.90 6.27
N ALA A 94 17.78 -2.09 4.95
CA ALA A 94 18.84 -1.77 3.99
C ALA A 94 19.09 -0.25 3.89
N LEU A 95 18.04 0.56 3.98
CA LEU A 95 18.13 2.03 3.95
C LEU A 95 18.85 2.57 5.20
N ASP A 96 18.56 1.99 6.36
CA ASP A 96 19.24 2.36 7.61
C ASP A 96 20.72 1.95 7.58
N ALA A 97 21.03 0.73 7.12
CA ALA A 97 22.39 0.24 7.03
C ALA A 97 23.26 1.03 6.04
N ALA A 98 22.69 1.51 4.93
CA ALA A 98 23.42 2.32 3.94
C ALA A 98 23.85 3.69 4.48
N ARG A 99 23.18 4.17 5.53
CA ARG A 99 23.42 5.48 6.12
C ARG A 99 24.45 5.45 7.25
N GLY A 100 24.54 4.36 8.01
CA GLY A 100 25.60 4.14 9.01
C GLY A 100 27.01 3.93 8.43
N ARG A 101 27.13 3.82 7.10
CA ARG A 101 28.41 3.73 6.36
C ARG A 101 28.90 5.09 5.83
N ARG A 102 28.26 6.20 6.20
CA ARG A 102 28.63 7.56 5.76
C ARG A 102 29.17 8.40 6.90
#